data_AF-A0A1F2TZA7-F1
#
_entry.id   AF-A0A1F2TZA7-F1
#
_cell.length_a   1.000
_cell.length_b   1.000
_cell.length_c   1.000
_cell.angle_alpha   90.00
_cell.angle_beta   90.00
_cell.angle_gamma   90.00
#
_symmetry.space_group_name_H-M   'P 1'
#
loop_
_entity.id
_entity.type
_entity.pdbx_description
1 polymer ?
#
loop_
_entity_poly.entity_id
_entity_poly.type
_entity_poly.pdbx_seq_one_letter_code
_entity_poly.pdbx_strand_id
1 'polypeptide(L)'
;MLKRRDLLSGGILGGLVGGLAGDSAEGGEAGAAQRPQQQQTEDLSQVVTAIDSLRQEIARGSSFSEIAAVREIQKAYLRANQHLPNFIDVGAGHWFSVYDWHVRWQQPLTLGRDPQGRYTIAYLGTTLILRSEMIDSYMSVPYDER
;
A
#
# COMPACT_ATOMS: atom_id res chain seq x y z
N MET A 1 3.37 23.86 0.27
CA MET A 1 2.74 22.97 -0.72
C MET A 1 3.27 23.33 -2.11
N LEU A 2 4.21 22.54 -2.63
CA LEU A 2 4.82 22.75 -3.95
C LEU A 2 3.94 22.11 -5.03
N LYS A 3 3.58 22.89 -6.06
CA LYS A 3 2.71 22.43 -7.16
C LYS A 3 3.58 21.71 -8.21
N ARG A 4 3.09 20.56 -8.69
CA ARG A 4 3.72 19.67 -9.67
C ARG A 4 4.06 20.32 -11.03
N ARG A 5 3.66 21.58 -11.25
CA ARG A 5 3.83 22.30 -12.52
C ARG A 5 5.10 23.16 -12.60
N ASP A 6 5.77 23.40 -11.46
CA ASP A 6 7.02 24.16 -11.43
C ASP A 6 8.28 23.30 -11.64
N LEU A 7 8.13 21.97 -11.77
CA LEU A 7 9.23 21.03 -11.98
C LEU A 7 9.52 20.70 -13.46
N LEU A 8 8.79 21.29 -14.42
CA LEU A 8 8.86 20.92 -15.84
C LEU A 8 9.39 22.01 -16.79
N SER A 9 9.99 23.09 -16.29
CA SER A 9 10.39 24.23 -17.15
C SER A 9 11.85 24.71 -17.00
N GLY A 10 12.72 23.97 -16.32
CA GLY A 10 14.15 24.34 -16.15
C GLY A 10 15.06 23.31 -16.81
N GLY A 11 15.64 23.66 -17.95
CA GLY A 11 16.18 22.72 -18.95
C GLY A 11 17.53 22.08 -18.66
N ILE A 12 17.92 21.14 -19.54
CA ILE A 12 19.30 20.75 -19.81
C ILE A 12 19.39 20.20 -21.28
N LEU A 13 20.36 20.71 -22.05
CA LEU A 13 21.00 20.17 -23.27
C LEU A 13 20.24 20.32 -24.62
N GLY A 14 20.55 21.26 -25.52
CA GLY A 14 21.72 22.15 -25.58
C GLY A 14 22.99 21.46 -26.10
N GLY A 15 22.94 20.70 -27.19
CA GLY A 15 24.16 20.21 -27.85
C GLY A 15 23.86 19.36 -29.08
N LEU A 16 24.06 19.92 -30.28
CA LEU A 16 24.47 19.25 -31.54
C LEU A 16 24.49 20.21 -32.76
N VAL A 17 24.74 21.51 -32.54
CA VAL A 17 25.00 22.47 -33.63
C VAL A 17 26.36 23.12 -33.34
N GLY A 18 27.41 22.69 -34.04
CA GLY A 18 28.74 23.34 -33.95
C GLY A 18 29.95 22.41 -33.92
N GLY A 19 30.07 21.48 -34.86
CA GLY A 19 31.34 20.87 -35.25
C GLY A 19 31.64 21.22 -36.71
N LEU A 20 32.64 22.05 -36.92
CA LEU A 20 32.92 22.84 -38.11
C LEU A 20 33.65 22.06 -39.21
N ALA A 21 33.29 22.36 -40.46
CA ALA A 21 34.09 22.52 -41.67
C ALA A 21 35.51 21.89 -41.79
N GLY A 22 35.70 21.15 -42.89
CA GLY A 22 36.98 20.69 -43.47
C GLY A 22 36.72 19.47 -44.36
N ASP A 23 36.18 19.65 -45.56
CA ASP A 23 36.90 19.65 -46.85
C ASP A 23 37.41 18.27 -47.30
N SER A 24 37.20 17.99 -48.60
CA SER A 24 37.67 16.84 -49.41
C SER A 24 36.83 15.54 -49.42
N ALA A 25 36.06 15.42 -50.51
CA ALA A 25 36.06 14.34 -51.51
C ALA A 25 35.93 12.83 -51.11
N GLU A 26 35.05 12.18 -51.88
CA GLU A 26 35.07 10.77 -52.32
C GLU A 26 34.61 9.64 -51.38
N GLY A 27 33.46 9.05 -51.76
CA GLY A 27 33.28 7.62 -52.04
C GLY A 27 33.59 6.60 -50.94
N GLY A 28 32.55 5.93 -50.42
CA GLY A 28 32.73 4.71 -49.63
C GLY A 28 31.50 4.23 -48.88
N GLU A 29 30.78 3.31 -49.52
CA GLU A 29 30.07 2.12 -48.99
C GLU A 29 29.51 2.10 -47.55
N ALA A 30 28.20 1.81 -47.51
CA ALA A 30 27.55 0.80 -46.67
C ALA A 30 28.04 0.60 -45.23
N GLY A 31 27.30 1.14 -44.28
CA GLY A 31 27.35 0.67 -42.89
C GLY A 31 26.54 1.53 -41.93
N ALA A 32 25.67 0.87 -41.16
CA ALA A 32 25.06 1.38 -39.93
C ALA A 32 23.90 2.38 -40.04
N ALA A 33 22.70 1.87 -40.33
CA ALA A 33 21.45 2.49 -39.89
C ALA A 33 20.40 1.44 -39.48
N GLN A 34 20.78 0.51 -38.60
CA GLN A 34 19.86 -0.45 -37.96
C GLN A 34 20.11 -0.49 -36.44
N ARG A 35 19.70 0.58 -35.75
CA ARG A 35 19.30 0.62 -34.33
C ARG A 35 18.46 1.89 -34.19
N PRO A 36 17.17 1.80 -33.80
CA PRO A 36 16.86 1.54 -32.39
C PRO A 36 15.49 0.86 -32.14
N GLN A 37 15.08 -0.19 -32.87
CA GLN A 37 13.82 -0.89 -32.53
C GLN A 37 13.95 -1.84 -31.33
N GLN A 38 15.11 -2.48 -31.16
CA GLN A 38 15.38 -3.35 -30.00
C GLN A 38 15.54 -2.57 -28.69
N GLN A 39 16.20 -1.41 -28.73
CA GLN A 39 16.35 -0.55 -27.54
C GLN A 39 15.02 0.03 -27.07
N GLN A 40 14.11 0.41 -27.98
CA GLN A 40 12.78 0.89 -27.60
C GLN A 40 11.91 -0.22 -26.99
N THR A 41 12.05 -1.47 -27.44
CA THR A 41 11.30 -2.60 -26.86
C THR A 41 11.85 -3.00 -25.50
N GLU A 42 13.17 -2.95 -25.30
CA GLU A 42 13.79 -3.13 -23.98
C GLU A 42 13.33 -2.04 -22.99
N ASP A 43 13.31 -0.78 -23.41
CA ASP A 43 12.88 0.35 -22.57
C ASP A 43 11.39 0.25 -22.19
N LEU A 44 10.52 -0.11 -23.14
CA LEU A 44 9.10 -0.38 -22.87
C LEU A 44 8.90 -1.58 -21.92
N SER A 45 9.70 -2.63 -22.05
CA SER A 45 9.62 -3.80 -21.17
C SER A 45 10.03 -3.48 -19.72
N GLN A 46 11.01 -2.60 -19.53
CA GLN A 46 11.43 -2.12 -18.21
C GLN A 46 10.34 -1.24 -17.58
N VAL A 47 9.70 -0.38 -18.36
CA VAL A 47 8.59 0.46 -17.89
C VAL A 47 7.39 -0.40 -17.46
N VAL A 48 7.02 -1.42 -18.25
CA VAL A 48 5.93 -2.35 -17.87
C VAL A 48 6.26 -3.08 -16.57
N THR A 49 7.49 -3.57 -16.43
CA THR A 49 7.95 -4.26 -15.21
C THR A 49 7.93 -3.33 -13.99
N ALA A 50 8.36 -2.07 -14.14
CA ALA A 50 8.31 -1.07 -13.08
C ALA A 50 6.86 -0.74 -12.68
N ILE A 51 5.94 -0.66 -13.64
CA ILE A 51 4.51 -0.45 -13.38
C ILE A 51 3.91 -1.63 -12.62
N ASP A 52 4.24 -2.86 -13.00
CA ASP A 52 3.75 -4.06 -12.32
C ASP A 52 4.32 -4.19 -10.90
N SER A 53 5.61 -3.87 -10.72
CA SER A 53 6.24 -3.79 -9.39
C SER A 53 5.54 -2.74 -8.50
N LEU A 54 5.28 -1.54 -9.04
CA LEU A 54 4.59 -0.49 -8.32
C LEU A 54 3.15 -0.88 -7.97
N ARG A 55 2.43 -1.54 -8.90
CA ARG A 55 1.08 -2.07 -8.64
C ARG A 55 1.09 -3.11 -7.52
N GLN A 56 2.07 -4.00 -7.50
CA GLN A 56 2.22 -5.00 -6.43
C GLN A 56 2.53 -4.34 -5.08
N GLU A 57 3.37 -3.30 -5.05
CA GLU A 57 3.65 -2.55 -3.83
C GLU A 57 2.43 -1.78 -3.32
N ILE A 58 1.68 -1.14 -4.21
CA ILE A 58 0.43 -0.46 -3.85
C ILE A 58 -0.61 -1.46 -3.33
N ALA A 59 -0.72 -2.64 -3.94
CA ALA A 59 -1.63 -3.71 -3.50
C ALA A 59 -1.25 -4.25 -2.11
N ARG A 60 0.05 -4.41 -1.84
CA ARG A 60 0.57 -4.80 -0.52
C ARG A 60 0.38 -3.71 0.53
N GLY A 61 0.45 -2.44 0.14
CA GLY A 61 0.22 -1.30 1.04
C GLY A 61 -1.26 -1.05 1.38
N SER A 62 -2.18 -1.57 0.56
CA SER A 62 -3.63 -1.31 0.69
C SER A 62 -4.43 -2.47 1.26
N SER A 63 -3.84 -3.66 1.36
CA SER A 63 -4.47 -4.85 1.94
C SER A 63 -3.78 -5.28 3.23
N PHE A 64 -4.59 -5.49 4.27
CA PHE A 64 -4.12 -5.91 5.60
C PHE A 64 -4.76 -7.25 5.92
N SER A 65 -4.01 -8.33 5.74
CA SER A 65 -4.49 -9.69 6.01
C SER A 65 -4.76 -9.91 7.50
N GLU A 66 -3.99 -9.24 8.36
CA GLU A 66 -4.02 -9.35 9.82
C GLU A 66 -5.38 -8.94 10.40
N ILE A 67 -6.04 -7.96 9.76
CA ILE A 67 -7.34 -7.42 10.21
C ILE A 67 -8.48 -7.73 9.24
N ALA A 68 -8.23 -8.56 8.21
CA ALA A 68 -9.21 -8.86 7.17
C ALA A 68 -10.49 -9.49 7.76
N ALA A 69 -10.33 -10.43 8.70
CA ALA A 69 -11.45 -11.09 9.37
C ALA A 69 -12.30 -10.09 10.19
N VAL A 70 -11.65 -9.22 10.97
CA VAL A 70 -12.33 -8.18 11.76
C VAL A 70 -13.13 -7.25 10.85
N ARG A 71 -12.54 -6.87 9.71
CA ARG A 71 -13.17 -5.97 8.74
C ARG A 71 -14.41 -6.58 8.08
N GLU A 72 -14.41 -7.87 7.76
CA GLU A 72 -15.59 -8.52 7.18
C GLU A 72 -16.78 -8.55 8.13
N ILE A 73 -16.53 -8.80 9.42
CA ILE A 73 -17.57 -8.75 10.45
C ILE A 73 -18.10 -7.33 10.66
N GLN A 74 -17.23 -6.31 10.69
CA GLN A 74 -17.66 -4.91 10.75
C GLN A 74 -18.53 -4.52 9.55
N LYS A 75 -18.15 -4.93 8.32
CA LYS A 75 -18.96 -4.70 7.12
C LYS A 75 -20.33 -5.37 7.22
N ALA A 76 -20.39 -6.61 7.72
CA ALA A 76 -21.64 -7.32 7.91
C ALA A 76 -22.56 -6.57 8.90
N TYR A 77 -22.01 -6.11 10.03
CA TYR A 77 -22.77 -5.34 11.03
C TYR A 77 -23.26 -4.00 10.47
N LEU A 78 -22.40 -3.27 9.76
CA LEU A 78 -22.75 -1.98 9.15
C LEU A 78 -23.90 -2.11 8.14
N ARG A 79 -23.93 -3.19 7.35
CA ARG A 79 -25.04 -3.45 6.41
C ARG A 79 -26.37 -3.69 7.14
N ALA A 80 -26.33 -4.27 8.33
CA ALA A 80 -27.52 -4.56 9.12
C ALA A 80 -28.01 -3.33 9.91
N ASN A 81 -27.09 -2.57 10.52
CA ASN A 81 -27.43 -1.60 11.58
C ASN A 81 -27.08 -0.14 11.23
N GLN A 82 -26.48 0.14 10.07
CA GLN A 82 -26.05 1.49 9.64
C GLN A 82 -25.08 2.20 10.61
N HIS A 83 -24.40 1.47 11.49
CA HIS A 83 -23.47 1.97 12.50
C HIS A 83 -22.32 0.98 12.76
N LEU A 84 -21.19 1.45 13.31
CA LEU A 84 -20.04 0.60 13.69
C LEU A 84 -20.27 -0.02 15.07
N PRO A 85 -19.99 -1.30 15.30
CA PRO A 85 -20.17 -1.86 16.63
C PRO A 85 -19.23 -1.22 17.66
N ASN A 86 -19.70 -1.05 18.89
CA ASN A 86 -18.87 -0.56 19.98
C ASN A 86 -17.92 -1.64 20.50
N PHE A 87 -18.34 -2.92 20.49
CA PHE A 87 -17.57 -4.04 21.05
C PHE A 87 -17.56 -5.28 20.16
N ILE A 88 -16.41 -5.98 20.15
CA ILE A 88 -16.25 -7.31 19.55
C ILE A 88 -15.33 -8.12 20.45
N ASP A 89 -15.76 -9.32 20.83
CA ASP A 89 -14.92 -10.27 21.55
C ASP A 89 -14.06 -11.05 20.55
N VAL A 90 -12.76 -11.17 20.81
CA VAL A 90 -11.81 -11.83 19.90
C VAL A 90 -10.86 -12.76 20.64
N GLY A 91 -10.42 -13.82 19.95
CA GLY A 91 -9.34 -14.70 20.38
C GLY A 91 -7.96 -14.04 20.28
N ALA A 92 -6.95 -14.71 20.83
CA ALA A 92 -5.59 -14.19 20.90
C ALA A 92 -4.97 -13.87 19.53
N GLY A 93 -5.25 -14.66 18.50
CA GLY A 93 -4.64 -14.52 17.18
C GLY A 93 -5.06 -13.21 16.50
N HIS A 94 -6.37 -12.93 16.50
CA HIS A 94 -6.89 -11.64 16.02
C HIS A 94 -6.42 -10.48 16.89
N TRP A 95 -6.29 -10.70 18.20
CA TRP A 95 -5.80 -9.68 19.12
C TRP A 95 -4.38 -9.22 18.80
N PHE A 96 -3.45 -10.17 18.71
CA PHE A 96 -2.06 -9.89 18.40
C PHE A 96 -1.91 -9.37 16.97
N SER A 97 -2.72 -9.86 16.03
CA SER A 97 -2.76 -9.32 14.67
C SER A 97 -3.12 -7.82 14.62
N VAL A 98 -4.07 -7.38 15.44
CA VAL A 98 -4.44 -5.95 15.55
C VAL A 98 -3.34 -5.17 16.27
N TYR A 99 -2.77 -5.72 17.34
CA TYR A 99 -1.63 -5.12 18.03
C TYR A 99 -0.45 -4.88 17.08
N ASP A 100 -0.07 -5.88 16.30
CA ASP A 100 1.02 -5.81 15.33
C ASP A 100 0.71 -4.79 14.23
N TRP A 101 -0.55 -4.66 13.81
CA TRP A 101 -0.97 -3.61 12.89
C TRP A 101 -0.75 -2.21 13.49
N HIS A 102 -1.11 -1.97 14.76
CA HIS A 102 -0.83 -0.69 15.43
C HIS A 102 0.66 -0.39 15.47
N VAL A 103 1.49 -1.38 15.79
CA VAL A 103 2.96 -1.26 15.84
C VAL A 103 3.52 -0.96 14.44
N ARG A 104 3.11 -1.73 13.43
CA ARG A 104 3.57 -1.59 12.04
C ARG A 104 3.28 -0.20 11.46
N TRP A 105 2.14 0.37 11.80
CA TRP A 105 1.67 1.66 11.29
C TRP A 105 1.86 2.83 12.25
N GLN A 106 2.56 2.59 13.37
CA GLN A 106 2.81 3.57 14.42
C GLN A 106 1.53 4.30 14.86
N GLN A 107 0.40 3.58 14.82
CA GLN A 107 -0.87 4.12 15.27
C GLN A 107 -0.87 4.14 16.80
N PRO A 108 -1.41 5.21 17.44
CA PRO A 108 -1.53 5.26 18.89
C PRO A 108 -2.23 4.00 19.41
N LEU A 109 -1.51 3.24 20.25
CA LEU A 109 -2.01 2.01 20.84
C LEU A 109 -2.67 2.35 22.18
N THR A 110 -3.99 2.21 22.26
CA THR A 110 -4.75 2.41 23.49
C THR A 110 -5.14 1.04 24.04
N LEU A 111 -4.41 0.59 25.07
CA LEU A 111 -4.73 -0.63 25.81
C LEU A 111 -5.49 -0.29 27.08
N GLY A 112 -6.48 -1.11 27.42
CA GLY A 112 -7.26 -0.97 28.64
C GLY A 112 -7.62 -2.31 29.24
N ARG A 113 -8.53 -2.25 30.21
CA ARG A 113 -9.20 -3.43 30.74
C ARG A 113 -10.70 -3.18 30.89
N ASP A 114 -11.47 -4.22 30.59
CA ASP A 114 -12.91 -4.28 30.80
C ASP A 114 -13.23 -4.45 32.30
N PRO A 115 -14.46 -4.16 32.80
CA PRO A 115 -14.84 -4.44 34.19
C PRO A 115 -14.66 -5.91 34.60
N GLN A 116 -14.67 -6.85 33.64
CA GLN A 116 -14.38 -8.26 33.88
C GLN A 116 -12.86 -8.57 33.95
N GLY A 117 -12.00 -7.54 33.87
CA GLY A 117 -10.55 -7.65 33.96
C GLY A 117 -9.86 -8.13 32.67
N ARG A 118 -10.61 -8.30 31.58
CA ARG A 118 -10.10 -8.70 30.25
C ARG A 118 -9.37 -7.54 29.58
N TYR A 119 -8.37 -7.84 28.76
CA TYR A 119 -7.64 -6.82 28.02
C TYR A 119 -8.49 -6.23 26.89
N THR A 120 -8.43 -4.91 26.73
CA THR A 120 -9.13 -4.15 25.68
C THR A 120 -8.15 -3.36 24.81
N ILE A 121 -8.49 -3.17 23.53
CA ILE A 121 -7.72 -2.40 22.54
C ILE A 121 -8.72 -1.64 21.67
N ALA A 122 -8.46 -0.36 21.47
CA ALA A 122 -9.27 0.47 20.59
C ALA A 122 -8.83 0.28 19.13
N TYR A 123 -9.77 -0.05 18.24
CA TYR A 123 -9.53 -0.25 16.81
C TYR A 123 -10.60 0.46 15.96
N LEU A 124 -10.21 1.52 15.25
CA LEU A 124 -11.07 2.29 14.32
C LEU A 124 -12.44 2.73 14.89
N GLY A 125 -12.56 2.87 16.22
CA GLY A 125 -13.80 3.22 16.92
C GLY A 125 -14.53 2.05 17.59
N THR A 126 -14.14 0.81 17.31
CA THR A 126 -14.61 -0.39 18.01
C THR A 126 -13.59 -0.79 19.08
N THR A 127 -14.06 -1.18 20.27
CA THR A 127 -13.21 -1.78 21.30
C THR A 127 -13.21 -3.29 21.13
N LEU A 128 -12.05 -3.87 20.86
CA LEU A 128 -11.92 -5.32 20.86
C LEU A 128 -11.65 -5.79 22.31
N ILE A 129 -12.24 -6.91 22.72
CA ILE A 129 -12.05 -7.51 24.04
C ILE A 129 -11.39 -8.88 23.88
N LEU A 130 -10.27 -9.10 24.55
CA LEU A 130 -9.55 -10.38 24.50
C LEU A 130 -10.27 -11.46 25.31
N ARG A 131 -10.64 -12.55 24.63
CA ARG A 131 -11.14 -13.81 25.21
C ARG A 131 -10.05 -14.87 25.14
N SER A 132 -9.15 -14.87 26.13
CA SER A 132 -8.00 -15.80 26.17
C SER A 132 -8.42 -17.26 26.35
N GLU A 133 -9.63 -17.52 26.81
CA GLU A 133 -10.19 -18.86 26.99
C GLU A 133 -10.73 -19.48 25.70
N MET A 134 -10.93 -18.67 24.66
CA MET A 134 -11.46 -19.11 23.38
C MET A 134 -10.34 -19.49 22.41
N ILE A 135 -10.70 -20.14 21.30
CA ILE A 135 -9.75 -20.48 20.25
C ILE A 135 -9.09 -19.23 19.66
N ASP A 136 -7.90 -19.40 19.09
CA ASP A 136 -7.08 -18.29 18.58
C ASP A 136 -7.79 -17.41 17.54
N SER A 137 -8.53 -18.06 16.62
CA SER A 137 -9.30 -17.42 15.56
C SER A 137 -10.72 -17.02 15.96
N TYR A 138 -11.06 -17.10 17.25
CA TYR A 138 -12.40 -16.80 17.74
C TYR A 138 -12.80 -15.34 17.48
N MET A 139 -14.05 -15.14 17.08
CA MET A 139 -14.65 -13.82 16.92
C MET A 139 -16.13 -13.93 17.28
N SER A 140 -16.62 -13.05 18.15
CA SER A 140 -18.03 -12.99 18.47
C SER A 140 -18.83 -12.23 17.41
N VAL A 141 -20.16 -12.32 17.54
CA VAL A 141 -21.05 -11.34 16.90
C VAL A 141 -20.76 -9.96 17.52
N PRO A 142 -20.61 -8.90 16.72
CA PRO A 142 -20.45 -7.56 17.25
C PRO A 142 -21.67 -7.08 18.01
N TYR A 143 -21.47 -6.27 19.04
CA TYR A 143 -22.53 -5.78 19.90
C TYR A 143 -22.22 -4.37 20.42
N ASP A 144 -23.28 -3.69 20.88
CA ASP A 144 -23.20 -2.39 21.53
C ASP A 144 -23.46 -2.55 23.03
N GLU A 145 -23.03 -1.58 23.86
CA GLU A 145 -23.41 -1.57 25.30
C GLU A 145 -24.94 -1.58 25.39
N ARG A 146 -25.47 -2.44 26.25
CA ARG A 146 -26.91 -2.49 26.55
C ARG A 146 -27.30 -1.40 27.54
#